data_AF-A0AAW9PYB4-F1
#
_entry.id   AF-A0AAW9PYB4-F1
#
_cell.length_a   1.000
_cell.length_b   1.000
_cell.length_c   1.000
_cell.angle_alpha   90.00
_cell.angle_beta   90.00
_cell.angle_gamma   90.00
#
_symmetry.space_group_name_H-M   'P 1'
#
loop_
_entity.id
_entity.type
_entity.pdbx_description
1 polymer ?
#
loop_
_entity_poly.entity_id
_entity_poly.type
_entity_poly.pdbx_seq_one_letter_code
_entity_poly.pdbx_strand_id
1 'polypeptide(L)'
;MRYLFASFVTACLILLIFLSFIGTDSAFATPRRPIQPEHGAKLLSGTIRGDAWLEAAPESKLAYCQEAFIAFRGSPSQSYIISHNVQSLTPEGLCDRIDQYFSLEDNLDTRLGSAAAIAPILFADTPLGTKY
;
A
#
# COMPACT_ATOMS: atom_id res chain seq x y z
N MET A 1 -44.89 -33.42 10.53
CA MET A 1 -43.64 -32.91 11.16
C MET A 1 -42.48 -32.70 10.18
N ARG A 2 -42.22 -33.58 9.21
CA ARG A 2 -41.09 -33.42 8.25
C ARG A 2 -41.11 -32.12 7.44
N TYR A 3 -42.27 -31.65 6.98
CA TYR A 3 -42.40 -30.42 6.20
C TYR A 3 -42.15 -29.13 7.01
N LEU A 4 -42.54 -29.12 8.30
CA LEU A 4 -42.28 -27.99 9.20
C LEU A 4 -40.79 -27.82 9.51
N PHE A 5 -40.06 -28.93 9.64
CA PHE A 5 -38.63 -28.92 9.86
C PHE A 5 -37.86 -28.40 8.62
N ALA A 6 -38.27 -28.83 7.42
CA ALA A 6 -37.68 -28.35 6.18
C ALA A 6 -37.87 -26.83 5.99
N SER A 7 -39.10 -26.32 6.20
CA SER A 7 -39.38 -24.89 6.10
C SER A 7 -38.58 -24.05 7.11
N PHE A 8 -38.37 -24.56 8.33
CA PHE A 8 -37.57 -23.88 9.34
C PHE A 8 -36.09 -23.79 8.94
N VAL A 9 -35.52 -24.87 8.39
CA VAL A 9 -34.12 -24.89 7.92
C VAL A 9 -33.92 -23.95 6.74
N THR A 10 -34.86 -23.91 5.80
CA THR A 10 -34.77 -22.99 4.65
C THR A 10 -34.87 -21.52 5.08
N ALA A 11 -35.77 -21.20 6.01
CA ALA A 11 -35.88 -19.84 6.55
C ALA A 11 -34.60 -19.40 7.28
N CYS A 12 -33.97 -20.32 8.02
CA CYS A 12 -32.72 -20.04 8.73
C CYS A 12 -31.55 -19.79 7.77
N LEU A 13 -31.44 -20.59 6.70
CA LEU A 13 -30.43 -20.39 5.64
C LEU A 13 -30.60 -19.04 4.93
N ILE A 14 -31.83 -18.67 4.60
CA ILE A 14 -32.12 -17.37 3.95
C ILE A 14 -31.73 -16.22 4.89
N LEU A 15 -32.06 -16.32 6.18
CA LEU A 15 -31.71 -15.32 7.19
C LEU A 15 -30.19 -15.15 7.33
N LEU A 16 -29.44 -16.25 7.37
CA LEU A 16 -27.97 -16.23 7.46
C LEU A 16 -27.31 -15.60 6.23
N ILE A 17 -27.85 -15.88 5.04
CA ILE A 17 -27.38 -15.24 3.80
C ILE A 17 -27.68 -13.74 3.85
N PHE A 18 -28.89 -13.35 4.27
CA PHE A 18 -29.27 -11.93 4.36
C PHE A 18 -28.41 -11.14 5.36
N LEU A 19 -28.09 -11.73 6.51
CA LEU A 19 -27.20 -11.12 7.51
C LEU A 19 -25.78 -10.91 6.98
N SER A 20 -25.31 -11.76 6.05
CA SER A 20 -23.99 -11.63 5.45
C SER A 20 -23.88 -10.42 4.51
N PHE A 21 -24.99 -9.90 3.99
CA PHE A 21 -25.01 -8.71 3.13
C PHE A 21 -25.09 -7.39 3.89
N ILE A 22 -25.46 -7.40 5.18
CA ILE A 22 -25.65 -6.17 5.97
C ILE A 22 -24.31 -5.66 6.54
N GLY A 23 -23.30 -6.52 6.64
CA GLY A 23 -21.99 -6.21 7.22
C GLY A 23 -20.93 -5.78 6.20
N THR A 24 -21.19 -4.81 5.34
CA THR A 24 -20.09 -4.10 4.66
C THR A 24 -19.68 -2.91 5.51
N ASP A 25 -18.77 -3.15 6.46
CA ASP A 25 -18.08 -2.07 7.17
C ASP A 25 -17.36 -1.21 6.14
N SER A 26 -17.97 -0.07 5.84
CA SER A 26 -17.35 0.95 5.02
C SER A 26 -16.24 1.58 5.86
N ALA A 27 -15.03 1.04 5.73
CA ALA A 27 -13.85 1.64 6.34
C ALA A 27 -13.65 3.02 5.71
N PHE A 28 -14.19 4.05 6.35
CA PHE A 28 -13.95 5.43 5.97
C PHE A 28 -12.49 5.76 6.23
N ALA A 29 -11.71 5.90 5.15
CA ALA A 29 -10.38 6.47 5.22
C ALA A 29 -10.52 7.91 5.73
N THR A 30 -10.10 8.16 6.96
CA THR A 30 -10.03 9.52 7.52
C THR A 30 -9.25 10.41 6.56
N PRO A 31 -9.81 11.56 6.09
CA PRO A 31 -9.10 12.46 5.19
C PRO A 31 -7.84 12.99 5.89
N ARG A 32 -6.67 12.49 5.49
CA ARG A 32 -5.38 13.03 5.90
C ARG A 32 -4.99 14.18 4.99
N ARG A 33 -4.41 15.23 5.57
CA ARG A 33 -3.74 16.25 4.78
C ARG A 33 -2.47 15.62 4.18
N PRO A 34 -2.21 15.80 2.88
CA PRO A 34 -0.98 15.33 2.28
C PRO A 34 0.21 16.02 2.95
N ILE A 35 1.25 15.25 3.27
CA ILE A 35 2.51 15.79 3.76
C ILE A 35 3.11 16.71 2.68
N GLN A 36 3.34 17.96 3.07
CA GLN A 36 3.89 18.98 2.20
C GLN A 36 5.41 18.81 2.12
N PRO A 37 6.01 18.80 0.92
CA PRO A 37 7.47 18.84 0.78
C PRO A 37 8.04 20.12 1.41
N GLU A 38 9.22 20.00 2.01
CA GLU A 38 9.94 21.17 2.51
C GLU A 38 10.42 22.09 1.36
N HIS A 39 10.78 23.33 1.69
CA HIS A 39 11.39 24.30 0.77
C HIS A 39 10.58 24.62 -0.50
N GLY A 40 9.27 24.37 -0.49
CA GLY A 40 8.39 24.64 -1.65
C GLY A 40 8.54 23.60 -2.78
N ALA A 41 9.15 22.45 -2.50
CA ALA A 41 9.31 21.40 -3.49
C ALA A 41 7.94 20.81 -3.92
N LYS A 42 7.90 20.21 -5.12
CA LYS A 42 6.65 19.77 -5.75
C LYS A 42 6.12 18.50 -5.10
N LEU A 43 4.83 18.47 -4.77
CA LEU A 43 4.19 17.24 -4.30
C LEU A 43 4.12 16.20 -5.43
N LEU A 44 4.60 14.99 -5.16
CA LEU A 44 4.54 13.88 -6.12
C LEU A 44 3.20 13.12 -6.02
N SER A 45 2.83 12.49 -7.13
CA SER A 45 1.63 11.65 -7.25
C SER A 45 2.05 10.23 -7.63
N GLY A 46 1.31 9.22 -7.17
CA GLY A 46 1.53 7.84 -7.57
C GLY A 46 1.33 7.57 -9.07
N THR A 47 0.85 8.55 -9.84
CA THR A 47 0.64 8.45 -11.29
C THR A 47 1.89 8.79 -12.12
N ILE A 48 2.93 9.37 -11.52
CA ILE A 48 4.17 9.68 -12.25
C ILE A 48 4.95 8.39 -12.56
N ARG A 49 5.87 8.45 -13.51
CA ARG A 49 6.73 7.34 -13.94
C ARG A 49 8.11 7.40 -13.29
N GLY A 50 8.93 6.37 -13.52
CA GLY A 50 10.25 6.24 -12.93
C GLY A 50 11.23 7.33 -13.34
N ASP A 51 11.18 7.77 -14.60
CA ASP A 51 11.94 8.91 -15.11
C ASP A 51 11.72 10.19 -14.27
N ALA A 52 10.45 10.56 -14.08
CA ALA A 52 10.06 11.72 -13.28
C ALA A 52 10.38 11.53 -11.78
N TRP A 53 10.41 10.29 -11.29
CA TRP A 53 10.86 10.00 -9.93
C TRP A 53 12.36 10.23 -9.78
N LEU A 54 13.19 9.75 -10.71
CA LEU A 54 14.63 9.90 -10.65
C LEU A 54 15.08 11.36 -10.69
N GLU A 55 14.33 12.21 -11.40
CA GLU A 55 14.56 13.67 -11.48
C GLU A 55 13.98 14.45 -10.29
N ALA A 56 13.15 13.83 -9.44
CA ALA A 56 12.46 14.53 -8.36
C ALA A 56 13.41 14.97 -7.24
N ALA A 57 13.13 16.14 -6.66
CA ALA A 57 13.89 16.65 -5.52
C ALA A 57 13.78 15.71 -4.29
N PRO A 58 14.83 15.58 -3.47
CA PRO A 58 14.85 14.70 -2.30
C PRO A 58 13.68 14.95 -1.33
N GLU A 59 13.32 16.20 -1.11
CA GLU A 59 12.22 16.60 -0.21
C GLU A 59 10.85 16.16 -0.77
N SER A 60 10.72 16.15 -2.10
CA SER A 60 9.51 15.68 -2.79
C SER A 60 9.37 14.17 -2.68
N LYS A 61 10.49 13.44 -2.84
CA LYS A 61 10.56 12.00 -2.65
C LYS A 61 10.19 11.61 -1.22
N LEU A 62 10.80 12.26 -0.22
CA LEU A 62 10.55 11.96 1.19
C LEU A 62 9.08 12.18 1.56
N ALA A 63 8.49 13.31 1.18
CA ALA A 63 7.07 13.58 1.44
C ALA A 63 6.16 12.50 0.84
N TYR A 64 6.46 12.06 -0.39
CA TYR A 64 5.73 10.96 -1.02
C TYR A 64 5.89 9.64 -0.27
N CYS A 65 7.13 9.27 0.10
CA CYS A 65 7.40 8.03 0.82
C CYS A 65 6.74 8.01 2.20
N GLN A 66 6.62 9.14 2.88
CA GLN A 66 5.91 9.20 4.16
C GLN A 66 4.41 8.87 3.98
N GLU A 67 3.74 9.46 2.98
CA GLU A 67 2.35 9.13 2.67
C GLU A 67 2.18 7.67 2.22
N ALA A 68 3.04 7.22 1.29
CA ALA A 68 3.01 5.87 0.76
C ALA A 68 3.30 4.82 1.86
N PHE A 69 4.20 5.12 2.80
CA PHE A 69 4.51 4.25 3.92
C PHE A 69 3.31 4.09 4.86
N ILE A 70 2.60 5.18 5.16
CA ILE A 70 1.37 5.14 5.96
C ILE A 70 0.32 4.26 5.28
N ALA A 71 0.13 4.41 3.97
CA ALA A 71 -0.79 3.58 3.19
C ALA A 71 -0.35 2.11 3.17
N PHE A 72 0.94 1.84 2.99
CA PHE A 72 1.53 0.51 2.99
C PHE A 72 1.29 -0.22 4.32
N ARG A 73 1.57 0.46 5.45
CA ARG A 73 1.36 -0.09 6.80
C ARG A 73 -0.11 -0.26 7.17
N GLY A 74 -1.00 0.54 6.56
CA GLY A 74 -2.45 0.42 6.72
C GLY A 74 -3.08 -0.69 5.88
N SER A 75 -2.36 -1.29 4.93
CA SER A 75 -2.91 -2.33 4.06
C SER A 75 -3.01 -3.69 4.75
N PRO A 76 -4.19 -4.33 4.79
CA PRO A 76 -4.36 -5.67 5.35
C PRO A 76 -3.49 -6.74 4.66
N SER A 77 -3.19 -6.56 3.37
CA SER A 77 -2.37 -7.49 2.60
C SER A 77 -0.91 -7.52 3.08
N GLN A 78 -0.44 -6.44 3.71
CA GLN A 78 0.94 -6.30 4.16
C GLN A 78 1.12 -6.78 5.62
N SER A 79 0.03 -6.99 6.36
CA SER A 79 0.07 -7.43 7.76
C SER A 79 0.63 -8.86 7.94
N TYR A 80 0.70 -9.66 6.88
CA TYR A 80 1.15 -11.05 6.91
C TYR A 80 2.61 -11.24 6.44
N ILE A 81 3.32 -10.17 6.09
CA ILE A 81 4.71 -10.29 5.61
C ILE A 81 5.64 -10.50 6.81
N ILE A 82 6.29 -11.67 6.86
CA ILE A 82 7.21 -12.10 7.95
C ILE A 82 8.67 -11.74 7.63
N SER A 83 8.94 -10.83 6.68
CA SER A 83 10.30 -10.33 6.47
C SER A 83 10.64 -9.27 7.50
N HIS A 84 11.76 -9.45 8.20
CA HIS A 84 12.27 -8.46 9.16
C HIS A 84 12.46 -7.09 8.51
N ASN A 85 13.04 -7.03 7.30
CA ASN A 85 13.34 -5.76 6.61
C ASN A 85 12.07 -5.04 6.12
N VAL A 86 10.97 -5.77 5.90
CA VAL A 86 9.66 -5.17 5.62
C VAL A 86 9.00 -4.67 6.90
N GLN A 87 9.17 -5.40 8.00
CA GLN A 87 8.62 -5.02 9.29
C GLN A 87 9.33 -3.82 9.92
N SER A 88 10.65 -3.69 9.72
CA SER A 88 11.49 -2.59 10.18
C SER A 88 11.59 -1.43 9.17
N LEU A 89 10.84 -1.47 8.07
CA LEU A 89 10.85 -0.45 7.04
C LEU A 89 10.48 0.93 7.61
N THR A 90 11.17 1.97 7.16
CA THR A 90 10.88 3.38 7.45
C THR A 90 10.47 4.11 6.16
N PRO A 91 9.92 5.34 6.23
CA PRO A 91 9.68 6.15 5.03
C PRO A 91 10.92 6.35 4.15
N GLU A 92 12.08 6.60 4.75
CA GLU A 92 13.35 6.75 4.04
C GLU A 92 13.77 5.43 3.41
N GLY A 93 13.63 4.32 4.13
CA GLY A 93 13.88 2.99 3.59
C GLY A 93 12.95 2.64 2.41
N LEU A 94 11.70 3.11 2.43
CA LEU A 94 10.78 2.97 1.30
C LEU A 94 11.29 3.76 0.08
N CYS A 95 11.78 4.99 0.28
CA CYS A 95 12.41 5.75 -0.81
C CYS A 95 13.60 5.02 -1.41
N ASP A 96 14.48 4.45 -0.57
CA ASP A 96 15.62 3.66 -1.05
C ASP A 96 15.15 2.45 -1.89
N ARG A 97 14.07 1.79 -1.50
CA ARG A 97 13.49 0.68 -2.28
C ARG A 97 12.93 1.13 -3.62
N ILE A 98 12.29 2.29 -3.66
CA ILE A 98 11.74 2.85 -4.90
C ILE A 98 12.88 3.31 -5.82
N ASP A 99 13.94 3.92 -5.28
CA ASP A 99 15.16 4.24 -6.04
C ASP A 99 15.79 2.98 -6.62
N GLN A 100 15.92 1.90 -5.83
CA GLN A 100 16.42 0.60 -6.30
C GLN A 100 15.49 -0.06 -7.34
N TYR A 101 14.18 0.14 -7.23
CA TYR A 101 13.22 -0.36 -8.21
C TYR A 101 13.42 0.32 -9.58
N PHE A 102 13.58 1.65 -9.58
CA PHE A 102 13.74 2.45 -10.79
C PHE A 102 15.19 2.57 -11.29
N SER A 103 16.17 2.04 -10.58
CA SER A 103 17.52 1.88 -11.13
C SER A 103 17.59 0.79 -12.22
N LEU A 104 16.57 -0.07 -12.29
CA LEU A 104 16.38 -1.05 -13.34
C LEU A 104 15.63 -0.40 -14.53
N GLU A 105 16.27 -0.35 -15.70
CA GLU A 105 15.75 0.33 -16.89
C GLU A 105 14.36 -0.20 -17.30
N ASP A 106 14.14 -1.51 -17.19
CA ASP A 106 12.86 -2.17 -17.49
C ASP A 106 11.69 -1.65 -16.63
N ASN A 107 11.98 -1.02 -15.48
CA ASN A 107 10.98 -0.55 -14.55
C ASN A 107 10.62 0.94 -14.72
N LEU A 108 11.36 1.71 -15.53
CA LEU A 108 11.15 3.16 -15.66
C LEU A 108 9.74 3.53 -16.16
N ASP A 109 9.10 2.63 -16.88
CA ASP A 109 7.74 2.80 -17.41
C ASP A 109 6.66 2.59 -16.35
N THR A 110 7.02 2.03 -15.20
CA THR A 110 6.11 1.72 -14.11
C THR A 110 5.68 2.98 -13.37
N ARG A 111 4.40 3.01 -12.96
CA ARG A 111 3.86 4.09 -12.13
C ARG A 111 4.43 4.02 -10.72
N LEU A 112 4.76 5.18 -10.15
CA LEU A 112 5.33 5.33 -8.82
C LEU A 112 4.47 4.63 -7.74
N GLY A 113 3.14 4.71 -7.82
CA GLY A 113 2.26 4.03 -6.85
C GLY A 113 2.37 2.50 -6.90
N SER A 114 2.60 1.93 -8.08
CA SER A 114 2.84 0.49 -8.24
C SER A 114 4.21 0.11 -7.70
N ALA A 115 5.24 0.91 -8.01
CA ALA A 115 6.58 0.71 -7.46
C ALA A 115 6.58 0.76 -5.92
N ALA A 116 5.92 1.76 -5.32
CA ALA A 116 5.83 1.89 -3.87
C ALA A 116 5.11 0.71 -3.18
N ALA A 117 4.20 0.03 -3.89
CA ALA A 117 3.50 -1.15 -3.37
C ALA A 117 4.34 -2.44 -3.46
N ILE A 118 5.22 -2.55 -4.46
CA ILE A 118 5.94 -3.79 -4.79
C ILE A 118 7.38 -3.77 -4.28
N ALA A 119 8.07 -2.62 -4.37
CA ALA A 119 9.48 -2.50 -4.06
C ALA A 119 9.85 -2.96 -2.62
N PRO A 120 9.03 -2.69 -1.57
CA PRO A 120 9.30 -3.23 -0.24
C PRO A 120 9.41 -4.75 -0.18
N ILE A 121 8.59 -5.43 -0.98
CA ILE A 121 8.53 -6.89 -1.02
C ILE A 121 9.65 -7.43 -1.92
N LEU A 122 9.85 -6.81 -3.07
CA LEU A 122 10.85 -7.23 -4.05
C LEU A 122 12.28 -7.19 -3.48
N PHE A 123 12.54 -6.19 -2.63
CA PHE A 123 13.85 -5.97 -2.00
C PHE A 123 13.83 -6.27 -0.50
N ALA A 124 12.94 -7.17 -0.07
CA ALA A 124 12.80 -7.58 1.32
C ALA A 124 14.06 -8.28 1.88
N ASP A 125 14.91 -8.84 1.03
CA ASP A 125 16.15 -9.49 1.45
C ASP A 125 17.35 -8.52 1.52
N THR A 126 17.18 -7.33 0.96
CA THR A 126 18.23 -6.31 0.98
C THR A 126 18.23 -5.61 2.35
N PRO A 127 19.38 -5.33 2.97
CA PRO A 127 19.44 -4.53 4.20
C PRO A 127 18.93 -3.09 3.98
N LEU A 128 18.33 -2.47 4.99
CA LEU A 128 17.93 -1.07 4.95
C LEU A 128 19.17 -0.16 4.94
N GLY A 129 19.10 0.98 4.24
CA GLY A 129 20.22 1.94 4.13
C GLY A 129 21.32 1.53 3.15
N THR A 130 21.09 0.49 2.33
CA THR A 130 21.96 0.18 1.19
C THR A 130 21.43 0.89 -0.05
N LYS A 131 22.25 1.77 -0.64
CA LYS A 131 21.98 2.41 -1.93
C LYS A 131 22.81 1.69 -2.99
N TYR A 132 22.17 1.28 -4.08
CA TYR A 132 22.82 0.72 -5.27
C TYR A 132 22.87 1.78 -6.37
#